data_AF-A0A2M7BIZ8-F1
#
_entry.id   AF-A0A2M7BIZ8-F1
#
_cell.length_a   1.000
_cell.length_b   1.000
_cell.length_c   1.000
_cell.angle_alpha   90.00
_cell.angle_beta   90.00
_cell.angle_gamma   90.00
#
_symmetry.space_group_name_H-M   'P 1'
#
loop_
_entity.id
_entity.type
_entity.pdbx_description
1 polymer ?
#
loop_
_entity_poly.entity_id
_entity_poly.type
_entity_poly.pdbx_seq_one_letter_code
_entity_poly.pdbx_strand_id
1 'polypeptide(L)'
;MAAKLDKHELNEPDKLQLLFLSVRAFAEKHRARIYAGGGIFFLIALLAGGWYLYRVHYQTSAGKIYNQTFEAAAKVGSPAGDAAAIKGYKDLISQYPRSRAAVTADYRLGNLYLGRREYDAAISAYQDFLKNASVESDLMTLAYSGLGACQEAKKDLNKALEAYDMAMKTSSAPSFEALNYSNIARIYEAKNDPVKAAGFYRKALEKTTDPLMTLYLKRKLAILG
;
A
#
# COMPACT_ATOMS: atom_id res chain seq x y z
N MET A 1 -10.81 -35.06 54.30
CA MET A 1 -11.98 -34.93 55.18
C MET A 1 -12.95 -33.99 54.51
N ALA A 2 -14.09 -34.47 54.01
CA ALA A 2 -15.13 -33.60 53.47
C ALA A 2 -15.82 -32.90 54.65
N ALA A 3 -15.74 -31.58 54.72
CA ALA A 3 -16.45 -30.81 55.74
C ALA A 3 -17.96 -30.99 55.52
N LYS A 4 -18.68 -31.45 56.54
CA LYS A 4 -20.14 -31.51 56.52
C LYS A 4 -20.65 -30.07 56.58
N LEU A 5 -21.19 -29.58 55.47
CA LEU A 5 -21.86 -28.28 55.38
C LEU A 5 -23.08 -28.26 56.32
N ASP A 6 -23.20 -27.19 57.12
CA ASP A 6 -24.28 -27.00 58.08
C ASP A 6 -25.60 -26.67 57.37
N LYS A 7 -26.73 -27.13 57.93
CA LYS A 7 -28.07 -26.99 57.30
C LYS A 7 -28.50 -25.53 57.17
N HIS A 8 -27.87 -24.63 57.93
CA HIS A 8 -28.09 -23.18 57.90
C HIS A 8 -27.37 -22.49 56.72
N GLU A 9 -26.19 -22.97 56.32
CA GLU A 9 -25.44 -22.43 55.16
C GLU A 9 -26.12 -22.74 53.81
N LEU A 10 -27.07 -23.68 53.80
CA LEU A 10 -27.92 -24.02 52.65
C LEU A 10 -29.10 -23.05 52.45
N ASN A 11 -29.43 -22.21 53.44
CA ASN A 11 -30.59 -21.31 53.42
C ASN A 11 -30.24 -19.84 53.18
N GLU A 12 -28.96 -19.48 53.18
CA GLU A 12 -28.51 -18.13 52.85
C GLU A 12 -28.27 -18.00 51.35
N PRO A 13 -28.64 -16.86 50.72
CA PRO A 13 -28.45 -16.70 49.30
C PRO A 13 -26.94 -16.69 48.98
N ASP A 14 -26.53 -17.64 48.14
CA ASP A 14 -25.14 -17.75 47.68
C ASP A 14 -24.68 -16.43 47.02
N LYS A 15 -23.37 -16.19 46.97
CA LYS A 15 -22.74 -14.99 46.40
C LYS A 15 -23.23 -14.69 44.97
N LEU A 16 -23.48 -15.72 44.17
CA LEU A 16 -24.05 -15.57 42.83
C LEU A 16 -25.51 -15.07 42.87
N GLN A 17 -26.30 -15.52 43.84
CA GLN A 17 -27.67 -15.06 44.04
C GLN A 17 -27.70 -13.60 44.50
N LEU A 18 -26.80 -13.20 45.42
CA LEU A 18 -26.65 -11.81 45.85
C LEU A 18 -26.17 -10.90 44.71
N LEU A 19 -25.24 -11.35 43.87
CA LEU A 19 -24.84 -10.67 42.64
C LEU A 19 -26.02 -10.51 41.68
N PHE A 20 -26.79 -11.56 41.46
CA PHE A 20 -27.96 -11.51 40.58
C PHE A 20 -29.01 -10.52 41.09
N LEU A 21 -29.33 -10.55 42.40
CA LEU A 21 -30.29 -9.65 43.02
C LEU A 21 -29.83 -8.20 42.98
N SER A 22 -28.54 -7.94 43.22
CA SER A 22 -27.97 -6.58 43.14
C SER A 22 -27.95 -6.03 41.71
N VAL A 23 -27.60 -6.85 40.72
CA VAL A 23 -27.68 -6.50 39.29
C VAL A 23 -29.13 -6.21 38.88
N ARG A 24 -30.08 -7.02 39.33
CA ARG A 24 -31.52 -6.83 39.06
C ARG A 24 -32.04 -5.53 39.70
N ALA A 25 -31.76 -5.30 40.98
CA ALA A 25 -32.17 -4.08 41.67
C ALA A 25 -31.56 -2.82 41.02
N PHE A 26 -30.30 -2.90 40.59
CA PHE A 26 -29.65 -1.86 39.81
C PHE A 26 -30.35 -1.62 38.46
N ALA A 27 -30.67 -2.70 37.73
CA ALA A 27 -31.34 -2.62 36.44
C ALA A 27 -32.75 -2.01 36.55
N GLU A 28 -33.53 -2.39 37.56
CA GLU A 28 -34.85 -1.83 37.83
C GLU A 28 -34.76 -0.34 38.19
N LYS A 29 -33.81 0.04 39.06
CA LYS A 29 -33.56 1.45 39.46
C LYS A 29 -33.11 2.32 38.29
N HIS A 30 -32.34 1.76 37.34
CA HIS A 30 -31.76 2.50 36.22
C HIS A 30 -32.36 2.15 34.85
N ARG A 31 -33.54 1.51 34.80
CA ARG A 31 -34.16 0.99 33.57
C ARG A 31 -34.18 1.98 32.41
N ALA A 32 -34.56 3.24 32.67
CA ALA A 32 -34.65 4.28 31.63
C ALA A 32 -33.28 4.63 31.04
N ARG A 33 -32.23 4.67 31.88
CA ARG A 33 -30.85 4.92 31.43
C ARG A 33 -30.29 3.72 30.66
N ILE A 34 -30.64 2.50 31.07
CA ILE A 34 -30.24 1.27 30.38
C ILE A 34 -30.89 1.20 28.99
N TYR A 35 -32.20 1.46 28.88
CA TYR A 35 -32.88 1.50 27.58
C TYR A 35 -32.34 2.63 26.68
N ALA A 36 -32.10 3.83 27.24
CA ALA A 36 -31.50 4.93 26.49
C ALA A 36 -30.09 4.55 26.00
N GLY A 37 -29.25 3.98 26.86
CA GLY A 37 -27.91 3.50 26.50
C GLY A 37 -27.94 2.39 25.44
N GLY A 38 -28.84 1.42 25.58
CA GLY A 38 -29.05 0.35 24.61
C GLY A 38 -29.54 0.87 23.26
N GLY A 39 -30.46 1.84 23.26
CA GLY A 39 -30.92 2.52 22.05
C GLY A 39 -29.81 3.27 21.33
N ILE A 40 -29.00 4.04 22.06
CA ILE A 40 -27.82 4.73 21.51
C ILE A 40 -26.82 3.73 20.93
N PHE A 41 -26.52 2.65 21.67
CA PHE A 41 -25.62 1.59 21.21
C PHE A 41 -26.14 0.94 19.91
N PHE A 42 -27.42 0.61 19.84
CA PHE A 42 -28.04 0.05 18.65
C PHE A 42 -27.97 1.00 17.45
N LEU A 43 -28.22 2.30 17.65
CA LEU A 43 -28.08 3.31 16.59
C LEU A 43 -26.63 3.44 16.10
N ILE A 44 -25.65 3.44 17.02
CA ILE A 44 -24.22 3.46 16.65
C ILE A 44 -23.87 2.20 15.85
N ALA A 45 -24.35 1.02 16.28
CA ALA A 45 -24.12 -0.24 15.57
C ALA A 45 -24.73 -0.21 14.15
N LEU A 46 -25.94 0.33 13.99
CA LEU A 46 -26.57 0.51 12.67
C LEU A 46 -25.78 1.47 11.78
N LEU A 47 -25.34 2.62 12.31
CA LEU A 47 -24.54 3.59 11.56
C LEU A 47 -23.18 3.02 11.17
N ALA A 48 -22.50 2.32 12.09
CA ALA A 48 -21.23 1.66 11.83
C ALA A 48 -21.38 0.55 10.79
N GLY A 49 -22.44 -0.26 10.88
CA GLY A 49 -22.76 -1.31 9.92
C GLY A 49 -23.09 -0.75 8.54
N GLY A 50 -23.92 0.29 8.46
CA GLY A 50 -24.24 0.99 7.22
C GLY A 50 -23.00 1.61 6.57
N TRP A 51 -22.15 2.28 7.35
CA TRP A 51 -20.89 2.83 6.88
C TRP A 51 -19.93 1.74 6.39
N TYR A 52 -19.84 0.61 7.10
CA TYR A 52 -19.03 -0.54 6.68
C TYR A 52 -19.50 -1.11 5.34
N LEU A 53 -20.80 -1.36 5.18
CA LEU A 53 -21.38 -1.86 3.93
C LEU A 53 -21.18 -0.88 2.77
N TYR A 54 -21.41 0.42 3.02
CA TYR A 54 -21.13 1.47 2.04
C TYR A 54 -19.67 1.47 1.62
N ARG A 55 -18.74 1.40 2.58
CA ARG A 55 -17.30 1.39 2.30
C ARG A 55 -16.90 0.15 1.48
N VAL A 56 -17.41 -1.02 1.84
CA VAL A 56 -17.16 -2.26 1.08
C VAL A 56 -17.68 -2.12 -0.35
N HIS A 57 -18.93 -1.67 -0.53
CA HIS A 57 -19.51 -1.46 -1.86
C HIS A 57 -18.68 -0.46 -2.68
N TYR A 58 -18.32 0.67 -2.09
CA TYR A 58 -17.49 1.71 -2.71
C TYR A 58 -16.13 1.15 -3.18
N GLN A 59 -15.46 0.35 -2.36
CA GLN A 59 -14.16 -0.25 -2.72
C GLN A 59 -14.32 -1.33 -3.80
N THR A 60 -15.36 -2.16 -3.72
CA THR A 60 -15.61 -3.24 -4.71
C THR A 60 -15.96 -2.68 -6.07
N SER A 61 -16.80 -1.64 -6.14
CA SER A 61 -17.16 -0.98 -7.40
C SER A 61 -15.93 -0.35 -8.07
N ALA A 62 -15.08 0.33 -7.29
CA ALA A 62 -13.82 0.87 -7.78
C ALA A 62 -12.87 -0.24 -8.28
N GLY A 63 -12.74 -1.33 -7.53
CA GLY A 63 -11.91 -2.48 -7.92
C GLY A 63 -12.37 -3.15 -9.21
N LYS A 64 -13.69 -3.24 -9.43
CA LYS A 64 -14.25 -3.77 -10.68
C LYS A 64 -13.85 -2.93 -11.88
N ILE A 65 -13.99 -1.61 -11.80
CA ILE A 65 -13.60 -0.69 -12.88
C ILE A 65 -12.10 -0.78 -13.16
N TYR A 66 -11.27 -0.85 -12.11
CA TYR A 66 -9.84 -1.05 -12.25
C TYR A 66 -9.51 -2.33 -13.04
N ASN A 67 -10.09 -3.47 -12.65
CA ASN A 67 -9.85 -4.75 -13.30
C ASN A 67 -10.35 -4.75 -14.75
N GLN A 68 -11.54 -4.21 -15.01
CA GLN A 68 -12.08 -4.08 -16.36
C GLN A 68 -11.19 -3.21 -17.26
N THR A 69 -10.70 -2.08 -16.73
CA THR A 69 -9.77 -1.20 -17.44
C THR A 69 -8.48 -1.93 -17.78
N PHE A 70 -7.92 -2.64 -16.80
CA PHE A 70 -6.69 -3.41 -16.97
C PHE A 70 -6.83 -4.51 -18.03
N GLU A 71 -7.88 -5.33 -17.93
CA GLU A 71 -8.14 -6.43 -18.86
C GLU A 71 -8.43 -5.94 -20.28
N ALA A 72 -9.24 -4.89 -20.41
CA ALA A 72 -9.56 -4.30 -21.71
C ALA A 72 -8.30 -3.75 -22.39
N ALA A 73 -7.45 -3.03 -21.65
CA ALA A 73 -6.19 -2.52 -22.16
C ALA A 73 -5.23 -3.65 -22.56
N ALA A 74 -5.11 -4.69 -21.73
CA ALA A 74 -4.28 -5.85 -22.00
C ALA A 74 -4.70 -6.59 -23.27
N LYS A 75 -6.01 -6.71 -23.52
CA LYS A 75 -6.56 -7.35 -24.73
C LYS A 75 -6.23 -6.58 -26.01
N VAL A 76 -6.26 -5.25 -25.94
CA VAL A 76 -5.95 -4.39 -27.10
C VAL A 76 -4.45 -4.33 -27.36
N GLY A 77 -3.64 -4.37 -26.30
CA GLY A 77 -2.19 -4.24 -26.39
C GLY A 77 -1.74 -2.80 -26.66
N SER A 78 -0.43 -2.55 -26.48
CA SER A 78 0.16 -1.23 -26.74
C SER A 78 0.26 -0.97 -28.26
N PRO A 79 0.02 0.26 -28.75
CA PRO A 79 -0.20 1.52 -28.01
C PRO A 79 -1.68 1.89 -27.77
N ALA A 80 -2.63 1.28 -28.49
CA ALA A 80 -4.04 1.64 -28.40
C ALA A 80 -4.65 1.30 -27.01
N GLY A 81 -4.22 0.19 -26.41
CA GLY A 81 -4.59 -0.21 -25.07
C GLY A 81 -4.11 0.76 -24.00
N ASP A 82 -2.94 1.38 -24.18
CA ASP A 82 -2.39 2.33 -23.20
C ASP A 82 -3.23 3.60 -23.14
N ALA A 83 -3.68 4.11 -24.28
CA ALA A 83 -4.57 5.28 -24.32
C ALA A 83 -5.93 5.00 -23.65
N ALA A 84 -6.50 3.82 -23.91
CA ALA A 84 -7.73 3.38 -23.26
C ALA A 84 -7.55 3.19 -21.74
N ALA A 85 -6.43 2.60 -21.32
CA ALA A 85 -6.08 2.42 -19.91
C ALA A 85 -5.95 3.75 -19.19
N ILE A 86 -5.23 4.71 -19.78
CA ILE A 86 -5.06 6.05 -19.21
C ILE A 86 -6.42 6.71 -18.97
N LYS A 87 -7.32 6.64 -19.96
CA LYS A 87 -8.67 7.18 -19.82
C LYS A 87 -9.44 6.49 -18.69
N GLY A 88 -9.49 5.16 -18.70
CA GLY A 88 -10.23 4.38 -17.69
C GLY A 88 -9.72 4.59 -16.27
N TYR A 89 -8.41 4.71 -16.09
CA TYR A 89 -7.81 5.00 -14.78
C TYR A 89 -8.11 6.43 -14.31
N LYS A 90 -8.06 7.44 -15.19
CA LYS A 90 -8.49 8.80 -14.83
C LYS A 90 -9.96 8.84 -14.42
N ASP A 91 -10.83 8.16 -15.16
CA ASP A 91 -12.26 8.08 -14.84
C ASP A 91 -12.49 7.38 -13.49
N LEU A 92 -11.74 6.32 -13.19
CA LEU A 92 -11.75 5.64 -11.90
C LEU A 92 -11.33 6.56 -10.75
N ILE A 93 -10.24 7.31 -10.91
CA ILE A 93 -9.73 8.23 -9.89
C ILE A 93 -10.74 9.36 -9.65
N SER A 94 -11.38 9.87 -10.71
CA SER A 94 -12.41 10.91 -10.59
C SER A 94 -13.66 10.42 -9.85
N GLN A 95 -14.12 9.21 -10.15
CA GLN A 95 -15.33 8.65 -9.53
C GLN A 95 -15.10 8.11 -8.11
N TYR A 96 -13.91 7.54 -7.85
CA TYR A 96 -13.59 6.85 -6.61
C TYR A 96 -12.25 7.32 -5.99
N PRO A 97 -12.03 8.62 -5.74
CA PRO A 97 -10.71 9.17 -5.40
C PRO A 97 -10.11 8.61 -4.10
N ARG A 98 -10.96 8.19 -3.15
CA ARG A 98 -10.54 7.60 -1.87
C ARG A 98 -10.44 6.07 -1.88
N SER A 99 -10.57 5.44 -3.04
CA SER A 99 -10.51 3.98 -3.15
C SER A 99 -9.06 3.48 -3.25
N ARG A 100 -8.79 2.27 -2.75
CA ARG A 100 -7.47 1.63 -2.92
C ARG A 100 -7.15 1.38 -4.40
N ALA A 101 -8.19 1.15 -5.19
CA ALA A 101 -8.10 0.98 -6.63
C ALA A 101 -7.64 2.26 -7.33
N ALA A 102 -8.15 3.44 -6.92
CA ALA A 102 -7.69 4.73 -7.45
C ALA A 102 -6.22 4.98 -7.12
N VAL A 103 -5.79 4.73 -5.89
CA VAL A 103 -4.36 4.83 -5.52
C VAL A 103 -3.50 3.92 -6.40
N THR A 104 -3.91 2.67 -6.58
CA THR A 104 -3.18 1.74 -7.46
C THR A 104 -3.20 2.19 -8.94
N ALA A 105 -4.29 2.83 -9.37
CA ALA A 105 -4.43 3.39 -10.70
C ALA A 105 -3.45 4.55 -10.94
N ASP A 106 -3.16 5.39 -9.95
CA ASP A 106 -2.13 6.44 -10.04
C ASP A 106 -0.75 5.85 -10.36
N TYR A 107 -0.37 4.76 -9.68
CA TYR A 107 0.88 4.04 -9.98
C TYR A 107 0.89 3.47 -11.41
N ARG A 108 -0.24 2.87 -11.86
CA ARG A 108 -0.37 2.35 -13.22
C ARG A 108 -0.29 3.46 -14.27
N LEU A 109 -0.90 4.61 -14.01
CA LEU A 109 -0.78 5.81 -14.85
C LEU A 109 0.67 6.25 -14.96
N GLY A 110 1.40 6.30 -13.84
CA GLY A 110 2.83 6.60 -13.83
C GLY A 110 3.62 5.71 -14.80
N ASN A 111 3.40 4.39 -14.72
CA ASN A 111 4.06 3.43 -15.61
C ASN A 111 3.67 3.61 -17.09
N LEU A 112 2.38 3.86 -17.37
CA LEU A 112 1.89 4.07 -18.74
C LEU A 112 2.47 5.33 -19.36
N TYR A 113 2.50 6.43 -18.60
CA TYR A 113 3.11 7.68 -19.05
C TYR A 113 4.63 7.54 -19.23
N LEU A 114 5.31 6.85 -18.32
CA LEU A 114 6.74 6.56 -18.46
C LEU A 114 7.03 5.76 -19.73
N GLY A 115 6.25 4.71 -20.02
CA GLY A 115 6.36 3.92 -21.25
C GLY A 115 6.12 4.75 -22.52
N ARG A 116 5.22 5.74 -22.44
CA ARG A 116 4.95 6.72 -23.50
C ARG A 116 5.93 7.91 -23.53
N ARG A 117 6.93 7.93 -22.63
CA ARG A 117 7.91 9.03 -22.48
C ARG A 117 7.29 10.38 -22.10
N GLU A 118 6.08 10.36 -21.54
CA GLU A 118 5.39 11.53 -21.01
C GLU A 118 5.84 11.78 -19.56
N TYR A 119 7.11 12.17 -19.40
CA TYR A 119 7.80 12.14 -18.10
C TYR A 119 7.16 13.04 -17.03
N ASP A 120 6.64 14.22 -17.39
CA ASP A 120 6.00 15.11 -16.42
C ASP A 120 4.68 14.52 -15.90
N ALA A 121 3.87 13.94 -16.77
CA ALA A 121 2.64 13.26 -16.38
C ALA A 121 2.93 12.01 -15.53
N ALA A 122 4.01 11.27 -15.86
CA ALA A 122 4.46 10.14 -15.06
C ALA A 122 4.88 10.56 -13.65
N ILE A 123 5.64 11.65 -13.54
CA ILE A 123 6.07 12.21 -12.26
C ILE A 123 4.87 12.59 -11.40
N SER A 124 3.91 13.33 -11.95
CA SER A 124 2.69 13.70 -11.20
C SER A 124 1.93 12.47 -10.71
N ALA A 125 1.72 11.46 -11.57
CA ALA A 125 0.99 10.26 -11.21
C ALA A 125 1.70 9.44 -10.11
N TYR A 126 3.03 9.28 -10.18
CA TYR A 126 3.78 8.61 -9.10
C TYR A 126 3.75 9.40 -7.78
N GLN A 127 3.79 10.74 -7.83
CA GLN A 127 3.67 11.58 -6.65
C GLN A 127 2.28 11.47 -6.00
N ASP A 128 1.21 11.45 -6.81
CA ASP A 128 -0.15 11.25 -6.33
C ASP A 128 -0.33 9.87 -5.68
N PHE A 129 0.26 8.82 -6.28
CA PHE A 129 0.32 7.50 -5.66
C PHE A 129 1.02 7.53 -4.30
N LEU A 130 2.24 8.08 -4.23
CA LEU A 130 3.04 8.11 -3.00
C LEU A 130 2.39 8.93 -1.89
N LYS A 131 1.65 9.98 -2.23
CA LYS A 131 0.89 10.81 -1.27
C LYS A 131 -0.27 10.04 -0.63
N ASN A 132 -0.91 9.16 -1.39
CA ASN A 132 -2.12 8.45 -0.96
C ASN A 132 -1.84 7.00 -0.51
N ALA A 133 -0.64 6.48 -0.74
CA ALA A 133 -0.22 5.16 -0.27
C ALA A 133 -0.21 5.12 1.26
N SER A 134 -1.01 4.23 1.85
CA SER A 134 -1.21 4.15 3.30
C SER A 134 -0.32 3.14 4.01
N VAL A 135 0.39 2.29 3.28
CA VAL A 135 1.24 1.22 3.82
C VAL A 135 2.50 1.12 2.99
N GLU A 136 3.66 1.06 3.65
CA GLU A 136 4.92 0.72 2.97
C GLU A 136 4.77 -0.59 2.21
N SER A 137 5.16 -0.58 0.95
CA SER A 137 5.01 -1.70 0.05
C SER A 137 6.03 -1.63 -1.06
N ASP A 138 6.28 -2.76 -1.71
CA ASP A 138 7.11 -2.84 -2.91
C ASP A 138 6.66 -1.85 -4.00
N LEU A 139 5.36 -1.52 -4.08
CA LEU A 139 4.86 -0.52 -5.01
C LEU A 139 5.39 0.90 -4.73
N MET A 140 5.64 1.25 -3.46
CA MET A 140 6.28 2.53 -3.12
C MET A 140 7.72 2.56 -3.60
N THR A 141 8.47 1.47 -3.40
CA THR A 141 9.81 1.30 -3.93
C THR A 141 9.82 1.49 -5.44
N LEU A 142 8.93 0.79 -6.15
CA LEU A 142 8.81 0.85 -7.60
C LEU A 142 8.37 2.23 -8.09
N ALA A 143 7.50 2.94 -7.37
CA ALA A 143 7.08 4.30 -7.71
C ALA A 143 8.24 5.29 -7.56
N TYR A 144 9.03 5.21 -6.48
CA TYR A 144 10.25 6.00 -6.33
C TYR A 144 11.29 5.66 -7.42
N SER A 145 11.47 4.38 -7.75
CA SER A 145 12.32 3.98 -8.88
C SER A 145 11.80 4.54 -10.22
N GLY A 146 10.47 4.57 -10.41
CA GLY A 146 9.82 5.15 -11.57
C GLY A 146 10.04 6.66 -11.67
N LEU A 147 9.95 7.38 -10.54
CA LEU A 147 10.33 8.79 -10.44
C LEU A 147 11.80 9.00 -10.81
N GLY A 148 12.70 8.17 -10.28
CA GLY A 148 14.12 8.21 -10.61
C GLY A 148 14.36 8.04 -12.11
N ALA A 149 13.68 7.08 -12.73
CA ALA A 149 13.77 6.84 -14.18
C ALA A 149 13.23 8.02 -15.00
N CYS A 150 12.15 8.67 -14.55
CA CYS A 150 11.64 9.88 -15.21
C CYS A 150 12.66 11.02 -15.14
N GLN A 151 13.25 11.26 -13.97
CA GLN A 151 14.25 12.33 -13.79
C GLN A 151 15.55 12.03 -14.56
N GLU A 152 15.98 10.77 -14.58
CA GLU A 152 17.11 10.32 -15.40
C GLU A 152 16.86 10.59 -16.89
N ALA A 153 15.68 10.24 -17.40
CA ALA A 153 15.31 10.50 -18.79
C ALA A 153 15.26 12.00 -19.12
N LYS A 154 14.90 12.83 -18.13
CA LYS A 154 14.98 14.30 -18.21
C LYS A 154 16.40 14.86 -18.00
N LYS A 155 17.41 14.00 -17.81
CA LYS A 155 18.81 14.34 -17.53
C LYS A 155 19.03 15.08 -16.20
N ASP A 156 18.05 15.08 -15.30
CA ASP A 156 18.20 15.61 -13.95
C ASP A 156 18.77 14.50 -13.04
N LEU A 157 20.07 14.28 -13.16
CA LEU A 157 20.77 13.19 -12.47
C LEU A 157 20.74 13.34 -10.95
N ASN A 158 20.61 14.56 -10.44
CA ASN A 158 20.54 14.80 -8.99
C ASN A 158 19.17 14.38 -8.45
N LYS A 159 18.07 14.82 -9.08
CA LYS A 159 16.73 14.37 -8.68
C LYS A 159 16.53 12.87 -8.92
N ALA A 160 17.17 12.30 -9.93
CA ALA A 160 17.17 10.85 -10.14
C ALA A 160 17.78 10.12 -8.94
N LEU A 161 18.95 10.55 -8.47
CA LEU A 161 19.59 9.99 -7.27
C LEU A 161 18.70 10.14 -6.03
N GLU A 162 18.13 11.33 -5.79
CA GLU A 162 17.22 11.56 -4.67
C GLU A 162 16.05 10.58 -4.68
N ALA A 163 15.42 10.37 -5.84
CA ALA A 163 14.31 9.43 -5.97
C ALA A 163 14.74 7.98 -5.75
N TYR A 164 15.89 7.55 -6.28
CA TYR A 164 16.41 6.19 -6.02
C TYR A 164 16.84 5.99 -4.55
N ASP A 165 17.40 7.00 -3.90
CA ASP A 165 17.71 6.97 -2.48
C ASP A 165 16.43 6.87 -1.63
N MET A 166 15.34 7.52 -2.04
CA MET A 166 14.04 7.34 -1.40
C MET A 166 13.48 5.94 -1.61
N ALA A 167 13.68 5.33 -2.78
CA ALA A 167 13.31 3.93 -3.01
C ALA A 167 14.07 3.00 -2.03
N MET A 168 15.36 3.24 -1.81
CA MET A 168 16.19 2.45 -0.88
C MET A 168 15.78 2.59 0.59
N LYS A 169 15.03 3.63 0.96
CA LYS A 169 14.53 3.81 2.34
C LYS A 169 13.23 3.06 2.61
N THR A 170 12.58 2.53 1.58
CA THR A 170 11.35 1.74 1.74
C THR A 170 11.69 0.29 2.12
N SER A 171 10.85 -0.35 2.95
CA SER A 171 10.96 -1.80 3.15
C SER A 171 10.55 -2.53 1.86
N SER A 172 11.49 -3.25 1.24
CA SER A 172 11.25 -3.91 -0.04
C SER A 172 12.03 -5.21 -0.19
N ALA A 173 11.61 -6.06 -1.13
CA ALA A 173 12.32 -7.29 -1.44
C ALA A 173 13.78 -7.02 -1.88
N PRO A 174 14.75 -7.90 -1.54
CA PRO A 174 16.16 -7.73 -1.94
C PRO A 174 16.39 -7.54 -3.45
N SER A 175 15.52 -8.09 -4.29
CA SER A 175 15.56 -7.90 -5.74
C SER A 175 15.32 -6.43 -6.16
N PHE A 176 14.45 -5.70 -5.45
CA PHE A 176 14.23 -4.27 -5.69
C PHE A 176 15.39 -3.43 -5.16
N GLU A 177 16.05 -3.83 -4.07
CA GLU A 177 17.30 -3.21 -3.63
C GLU A 177 18.41 -3.37 -4.69
N ALA A 178 18.57 -4.58 -5.25
CA ALA A 178 19.55 -4.84 -6.31
C ALA A 178 19.31 -3.96 -7.54
N LEU A 179 18.05 -3.84 -7.96
CA LEU A 179 17.65 -2.98 -9.07
C LEU A 179 17.96 -1.50 -8.79
N ASN A 180 17.63 -1.00 -7.59
CA ASN A 180 17.89 0.39 -7.23
C ASN A 180 19.38 0.70 -7.12
N TYR A 181 20.19 -0.19 -6.53
CA TYR A 181 21.65 -0.03 -6.56
C TYR A 181 22.20 0.01 -7.98
N SER A 182 21.68 -0.83 -8.88
CA SER A 182 22.05 -0.80 -10.29
C SER A 182 21.68 0.52 -10.98
N ASN A 183 20.51 1.07 -10.68
CA ASN A 183 20.08 2.36 -11.19
C ASN A 183 20.96 3.51 -10.67
N ILE A 184 21.27 3.53 -9.37
CA ILE A 184 22.19 4.51 -8.77
C ILE A 184 23.57 4.43 -9.42
N ALA A 185 24.08 3.21 -9.65
CA ALA A 185 25.35 3.00 -10.33
C ALA A 185 25.34 3.60 -11.75
N ARG A 186 24.27 3.39 -12.53
CA ARG A 186 24.09 4.02 -13.84
C ARG A 186 24.10 5.54 -13.77
N ILE A 187 23.50 6.14 -12.75
CA ILE A 187 23.56 7.60 -12.58
C ILE A 187 25.00 8.06 -12.34
N TYR A 188 25.79 7.34 -11.53
CA TYR A 188 27.20 7.68 -11.33
C TYR A 188 28.04 7.46 -12.60
N GLU A 189 27.74 6.46 -13.44
CA GLU A 189 28.34 6.35 -14.78
C GLU A 189 28.03 7.60 -15.62
N ALA A 190 26.76 8.04 -15.65
CA ALA A 190 26.35 9.23 -16.39
C ALA A 190 26.97 10.53 -15.84
N LYS A 191 27.35 10.56 -14.56
CA LYS A 191 28.10 11.64 -13.92
C LYS A 191 29.62 11.52 -14.07
N ASN A 192 30.11 10.51 -14.81
CA ASN A 192 31.53 10.23 -15.02
C ASN A 192 32.30 9.95 -13.71
N ASP A 193 31.65 9.30 -12.74
CA ASP A 193 32.23 8.84 -11.47
C ASP A 193 32.28 7.30 -11.44
N PRO A 194 33.24 6.67 -12.14
CA PRO A 194 33.31 5.21 -12.30
C PRO A 194 33.58 4.49 -10.98
N VAL A 195 34.25 5.15 -10.02
CA VAL A 195 34.56 4.58 -8.70
C VAL A 195 33.28 4.36 -7.91
N LYS A 196 32.41 5.37 -7.83
CA LYS A 196 31.11 5.20 -7.15
C LYS A 196 30.20 4.25 -7.92
N ALA A 197 30.18 4.34 -9.25
CA ALA A 197 29.40 3.41 -10.08
C ALA A 197 29.76 1.95 -9.79
N ALA A 198 31.05 1.60 -9.81
CA ALA A 198 31.53 0.26 -9.48
C ALA A 198 31.15 -0.16 -8.05
N GLY A 199 31.27 0.75 -7.07
CA GLY A 199 30.85 0.51 -5.70
C GLY A 199 29.38 0.10 -5.58
N PHE A 200 28.48 0.81 -6.27
CA PHE A 200 27.05 0.50 -6.27
C PHE A 200 26.71 -0.75 -7.08
N TYR A 201 27.41 -1.04 -8.19
CA TYR A 201 27.22 -2.29 -8.91
C TYR A 201 27.63 -3.53 -8.09
N ARG A 202 28.67 -3.44 -7.25
CA ARG A 202 29.01 -4.53 -6.31
C ARG A 202 27.91 -4.75 -5.28
N LYS A 203 27.37 -3.67 -4.69
CA LYS A 203 26.21 -3.77 -3.78
C LYS A 203 24.99 -4.40 -4.46
N ALA A 204 24.72 -4.03 -5.71
CA ALA A 204 23.65 -4.66 -6.49
C ALA A 204 23.88 -6.17 -6.66
N LEU A 205 25.13 -6.58 -6.90
CA LEU A 205 25.52 -7.97 -7.11
C LEU A 205 25.34 -8.81 -5.83
N GLU A 206 25.63 -8.24 -4.66
CA GLU A 206 25.42 -8.89 -3.36
C GLU A 206 23.94 -9.15 -3.04
N LYS A 207 23.02 -8.39 -3.67
CA LYS A 207 21.58 -8.40 -3.38
C LYS A 207 20.76 -9.22 -4.37
N THR A 208 21.36 -9.68 -5.46
CA THR A 208 20.66 -10.43 -6.51
C THR A 208 21.07 -11.89 -6.54
N THR A 209 20.09 -12.76 -6.78
CA THR A 209 20.31 -14.17 -7.15
C THR A 209 19.90 -14.45 -8.60
N ASP A 210 19.36 -13.45 -9.32
CA ASP A 210 18.98 -13.58 -10.73
C ASP A 210 20.24 -13.74 -11.61
N PRO A 211 20.36 -14.85 -12.38
CA PRO A 211 21.50 -15.09 -13.26
C PRO A 211 21.70 -14.01 -14.35
N LEU A 212 20.61 -13.46 -14.90
CA LEU A 212 20.68 -12.44 -15.94
C LEU A 212 21.18 -11.11 -15.38
N MET A 213 20.65 -10.71 -14.21
CA MET A 213 21.13 -9.52 -13.51
C MET A 213 22.60 -9.70 -13.09
N THR A 214 22.97 -10.87 -12.58
CA THR A 214 24.36 -11.22 -12.22
C THR A 214 25.30 -11.04 -13.42
N LEU A 215 24.92 -11.57 -14.59
CA LEU A 215 25.70 -11.44 -15.82
C LEU A 215 25.83 -9.97 -16.24
N TYR A 216 24.72 -9.22 -16.21
CA TYR A 216 24.69 -7.80 -16.53
C TYR A 216 25.62 -6.99 -15.62
N LEU A 217 25.55 -7.19 -14.30
CA LEU A 217 26.35 -6.47 -13.32
C LEU A 217 27.84 -6.79 -13.44
N LYS A 218 28.21 -8.07 -13.65
CA LYS A 218 29.61 -8.47 -13.88
C LYS A 218 30.18 -7.81 -15.13
N ARG A 219 29.40 -7.75 -16.21
CA ARG A 219 29.80 -7.05 -17.45
C ARG A 219 30.02 -5.56 -17.20
N LYS A 220 29.11 -4.91 -16.46
CA LYS A 220 29.25 -3.49 -16.08
C LYS A 220 30.52 -3.23 -15.27
N LEU A 221 30.80 -4.07 -14.26
CA LEU A 221 32.01 -3.96 -13.45
C LEU A 221 33.28 -4.11 -14.29
N ALA A 222 33.33 -5.10 -15.19
CA ALA A 222 34.51 -5.32 -16.05
C ALA A 222 34.79 -4.14 -17.00
N ILE A 223 33.77 -3.39 -17.41
CA ILE A 223 33.94 -2.19 -18.24
C ILE A 223 34.52 -1.02 -17.42
N LEU A 224 34.22 -0.96 -16.12
CA LEU A 224 34.62 0.12 -15.23
C LEU A 224 36.01 -0.07 -14.61
N GLY A 225 36.61 -1.26 -14.70
CA GLY A 225 37.95 -1.60 -14.16
C GLY A 225 37.91 -2.73 -13.15
#